data_AF-D5UHM1-F1
#
_entry.id   AF-D5UHM1-F1
#
_cell.length_a   1.000
_cell.length_b   1.000
_cell.length_c   1.000
_cell.angle_alpha   90.00
_cell.angle_beta   90.00
_cell.angle_gamma   90.00
#
_symmetry.space_group_name_H-M   'P 1'
#
loop_
_entity.id
_entity.type
_entity.pdbx_description
1 polymer ?
#
loop_
_entity_poly.entity_id
_entity_poly.type
_entity_poly.pdbx_seq_one_letter_code
_entity_poly.pdbx_strand_id
1 'polypeptide(L)'
;MPVTGDGDYPTWAQALVTTGDVDRPGNAADCVTEITPGRAATLLAAGYRTVARYLTNADVPNALDKRLQPGEAATIVGSGLTLVPLYQENGASLTSFTEEIGRAQGARAHAAAMAQGLPAGTTIYFAVDYDAVPAEVRTAVLPSFRGVAAALRDAGRAYAIGVYGSRDVCTAVTRDVLARHAFVAGMSTGWTGNQGFPMPGNWALTQVQTITVGAGDGAVEIDKDVASGRDPGVAHLSGAGAVTDRTLAHLGALHDVAVAHVTARRGAGLGRVHEAAARLVLRYLRLPADSPFLRQQLGTADGPFTAVADAARVTAGFADRLVTFPDPVTFDDVPAARWAAAAESALARPWGLGRSRVHAGDAVGWGGDLVALVATWWDVAAENPDAGRWAGEQLGRIDVPGPLDNASVVAATDGLLIGSRVRPRTDLVAAVRAHWTGGPAVAGAERRYTSLLDQRFAGRLATAQAAARDALTSRAWRDVRAALAPAVPWDELQQPARRTVLDEIADAFVQMVARRAEGER
;
A
#
# COMPACT_ATOMS: atom_id res chain seq x y z
N MET A 1 7.12 19.37 8.05
CA MET A 1 7.04 20.84 8.15
C MET A 1 6.27 21.22 9.40
N PRO A 2 6.68 22.28 10.13
CA PRO A 2 5.85 22.85 11.19
C PRO A 2 4.49 23.27 10.63
N VAL A 3 3.41 23.00 11.36
CA VAL A 3 2.05 23.40 10.95
C VAL A 3 1.69 24.70 11.66
N THR A 4 2.49 25.74 11.41
CA THR A 4 2.32 27.07 12.01
C THR A 4 1.54 28.02 11.10
N GLY A 5 1.58 27.79 9.79
CA GLY A 5 1.02 28.70 8.78
C GLY A 5 1.97 29.83 8.38
N ASP A 6 3.16 29.90 8.96
CA ASP A 6 4.15 30.94 8.73
C ASP A 6 5.21 30.49 7.70
N GLY A 7 5.64 31.40 6.82
CA GLY A 7 6.73 31.19 5.85
C GLY A 7 8.13 31.39 6.44
N ASP A 8 8.36 30.91 7.66
CA ASP A 8 9.60 31.14 8.42
C ASP A 8 10.80 30.29 7.95
N TYR A 9 11.96 30.45 8.59
CA TYR A 9 13.19 29.72 8.23
C TYR A 9 13.01 28.20 8.15
N PRO A 10 12.46 27.54 9.19
CA PRO A 10 12.18 26.11 9.13
C PRO A 10 11.28 25.70 7.96
N THR A 11 10.33 26.56 7.59
CA THR A 11 9.37 26.31 6.51
C THR A 11 10.04 26.39 5.14
N TRP A 12 10.73 27.48 4.82
CA TRP A 12 11.40 27.57 3.51
C TRP A 12 12.57 26.61 3.39
N ALA A 13 13.31 26.35 4.47
CA ALA A 13 14.43 25.42 4.45
C ALA A 13 13.96 24.02 4.06
N GLN A 14 12.83 23.53 4.60
CA GLN A 14 12.27 22.23 4.23
C GLN A 14 11.78 22.16 2.78
N ALA A 15 11.39 23.30 2.19
CA ALA A 15 10.99 23.37 0.79
C ALA A 15 12.21 23.39 -0.15
N LEU A 16 13.27 24.11 0.19
CA LEU A 16 14.38 24.43 -0.71
C LEU A 16 15.63 23.55 -0.53
N VAL A 17 15.85 23.02 0.68
CA VAL A 17 17.02 22.21 1.01
C VAL A 17 16.55 20.83 1.44
N THR A 18 17.21 19.78 0.93
CA THR A 18 16.75 18.41 1.17
C THR A 18 16.80 17.96 2.64
N THR A 19 17.73 18.51 3.44
CA THR A 19 17.77 18.34 4.90
C THR A 19 16.64 19.08 5.62
N GLY A 20 16.13 20.15 5.03
CA GLY A 20 15.48 21.23 5.75
C GLY A 20 16.45 22.00 6.63
N ASP A 21 15.93 22.55 7.72
CA ASP A 21 16.71 23.09 8.84
C ASP A 21 17.52 21.95 9.49
N VAL A 22 18.85 22.06 9.47
CA VAL A 22 19.75 21.04 10.04
C VAL A 22 19.66 20.95 11.56
N ASP A 23 19.28 22.04 12.23
CA ASP A 23 19.16 22.11 13.68
C ASP A 23 17.79 21.59 14.17
N ARG A 24 16.87 21.26 13.26
CA ARG A 24 15.56 20.72 13.63
C ARG A 24 15.72 19.45 14.48
N PRO A 25 14.85 19.24 15.49
CA PRO A 25 14.85 18.01 16.27
C PRO A 25 14.59 16.79 15.38
N GLY A 26 15.32 15.71 15.64
CA GLY A 26 15.05 14.38 15.09
C GLY A 26 14.24 13.54 16.08
N ASN A 27 13.52 12.55 15.56
CA ASN A 27 12.79 11.56 16.35
C ASN A 27 13.15 10.11 15.93
N ALA A 28 13.97 9.97 14.91
CA ALA A 28 14.54 8.71 14.45
C ALA A 28 16.05 8.87 14.23
N ALA A 29 16.77 7.77 14.17
CA ALA A 29 18.19 7.76 13.94
C ALA A 29 18.59 6.53 13.12
N ASP A 30 19.64 6.62 12.32
CA ASP A 30 20.33 5.48 11.77
C ASP A 30 21.80 5.48 12.21
N CYS A 31 22.38 4.30 12.40
CA CYS A 31 23.78 4.20 12.80
C CYS A 31 24.38 2.84 12.45
N VAL A 32 25.71 2.80 12.34
CA VAL A 32 26.48 1.55 12.22
C VAL A 32 26.72 0.88 13.57
N THR A 33 26.64 1.64 14.66
CA THR A 33 27.00 1.21 16.01
C THR A 33 25.89 0.37 16.64
N GLU A 34 26.26 -0.71 17.34
CA GLU A 34 25.32 -1.55 18.09
C GLU A 34 24.58 -0.76 19.17
N ILE A 35 23.25 -0.92 19.23
CA ILE A 35 22.39 -0.35 20.25
C ILE A 35 22.34 -1.26 21.48
N THR A 36 23.23 -0.97 22.43
CA THR A 36 23.22 -1.57 23.77
C THR A 36 22.10 -0.97 24.64
N PRO A 37 21.76 -1.56 25.80
CA PRO A 37 20.77 -0.97 26.71
C PRO A 37 21.09 0.47 27.13
N GLY A 38 22.37 0.79 27.34
CA GLY A 38 22.82 2.14 27.67
C GLY A 38 22.58 3.13 26.54
N ARG A 39 22.92 2.75 25.30
CA ARG A 39 22.67 3.58 24.11
C ARG A 39 21.17 3.73 23.82
N ALA A 40 20.39 2.68 24.00
CA ALA A 40 18.93 2.75 23.87
C ALA A 40 18.32 3.77 24.85
N ALA A 41 18.75 3.75 26.12
CA ALA A 41 18.32 4.72 27.12
C ALA A 41 18.75 6.14 26.75
N THR A 42 19.98 6.34 26.27
CA THR A 42 20.46 7.62 25.74
C THR A 42 19.56 8.16 24.63
N LEU A 43 19.26 7.33 23.62
CA LEU A 43 18.43 7.71 22.49
C LEU A 43 17.01 8.11 22.93
N LEU A 44 16.38 7.32 23.81
CA LEU A 44 15.05 7.62 24.35
C LEU A 44 15.01 8.94 25.11
N ALA A 45 16.01 9.18 25.97
CA ALA A 45 16.15 10.40 26.75
C ALA A 45 16.36 11.63 25.87
N ALA A 46 17.06 11.46 24.73
CA ALA A 46 17.26 12.51 23.73
C ALA A 46 16.06 12.71 22.79
N GLY A 47 14.96 11.96 22.95
CA GLY A 47 13.72 12.14 22.19
C GLY A 47 13.57 11.22 20.97
N TYR A 48 14.54 10.36 20.69
CA TYR A 48 14.45 9.38 19.62
C TYR A 48 13.50 8.24 20.00
N ARG A 49 12.77 7.72 19.02
CA ARG A 49 11.79 6.64 19.17
C ARG A 49 12.03 5.49 18.22
N THR A 50 12.64 5.77 17.07
CA THR A 50 12.94 4.77 16.05
C THR A 50 14.44 4.76 15.79
N VAL A 51 15.02 3.56 15.64
CA VAL A 51 16.40 3.40 15.22
C VAL A 51 16.49 2.46 14.02
N ALA A 52 17.19 2.89 12.98
CA ALA A 52 17.43 2.12 11.80
C ALA A 52 18.82 1.44 11.87
N ARG A 53 18.87 0.14 11.58
CA ARG A 53 20.08 -0.69 11.73
C ARG A 53 20.27 -1.61 10.55
N TYR A 54 21.52 -1.81 10.14
CA TYR A 54 21.86 -2.63 8.98
C TYR A 54 21.65 -4.11 9.28
N LEU A 55 21.02 -4.86 8.38
CA LEU A 55 20.80 -6.30 8.57
C LEU A 55 22.07 -7.13 8.43
N THR A 56 23.02 -6.67 7.60
CA THR A 56 24.19 -7.45 7.19
C THR A 56 25.45 -6.59 7.07
N ASN A 57 26.61 -7.27 7.03
CA ASN A 57 27.88 -6.70 6.60
C ASN A 57 28.14 -7.06 5.14
N ALA A 58 28.97 -6.26 4.47
CA ALA A 58 29.47 -6.61 3.15
C ALA A 58 30.31 -7.89 3.19
N ASP A 59 30.16 -8.74 2.17
CA ASP A 59 30.97 -9.96 2.03
C ASP A 59 32.32 -9.65 1.38
N VAL A 60 33.15 -8.88 2.10
CA VAL A 60 34.50 -8.48 1.69
C VAL A 60 35.48 -8.60 2.86
N PRO A 61 36.78 -8.82 2.61
CA PRO A 61 37.78 -8.83 3.66
C PRO A 61 37.77 -7.53 4.48
N ASN A 62 37.82 -7.65 5.81
CA ASN A 62 37.82 -6.51 6.75
C ASN A 62 36.61 -5.56 6.59
N ALA A 63 35.44 -6.09 6.25
CA ALA A 63 34.21 -5.31 6.22
C ALA A 63 33.96 -4.58 7.55
N LEU A 64 33.50 -3.33 7.45
CA LEU A 64 33.01 -2.59 8.61
C LEU A 64 31.88 -3.37 9.27
N ASP A 65 31.99 -3.63 10.57
CA ASP A 65 30.94 -4.32 11.31
C ASP A 65 29.81 -3.35 11.65
N LYS A 66 28.82 -3.30 10.76
CA LYS A 66 27.64 -2.44 10.90
C LYS A 66 26.35 -3.21 11.10
N ARG A 67 26.37 -4.54 10.94
CA ARG A 67 25.20 -5.40 11.06
C ARG A 67 24.56 -5.29 12.44
N LEU A 68 23.28 -5.59 12.49
CA LEU A 68 22.49 -5.78 13.68
C LEU A 68 23.04 -7.02 14.42
N GLN A 69 23.48 -6.83 15.66
CA GLN A 69 24.15 -7.85 16.44
C GLN A 69 23.16 -8.84 17.06
N PRO A 70 23.60 -10.06 17.40
CA PRO A 70 22.76 -11.03 18.10
C PRO A 70 22.18 -10.45 19.40
N GLY A 71 20.86 -10.44 19.54
CA GLY A 71 20.16 -9.88 20.71
C GLY A 71 19.94 -8.36 20.67
N GLU A 72 20.52 -7.65 19.70
CA GLU A 72 20.35 -6.20 19.55
C GLU A 72 18.89 -5.84 19.24
N ALA A 73 18.24 -6.59 18.33
CA ALA A 73 16.83 -6.38 17.99
C ALA A 73 15.91 -6.45 19.23
N ALA A 74 16.15 -7.44 20.11
CA ALA A 74 15.42 -7.62 21.35
C ALA A 74 15.69 -6.48 22.35
N THR A 75 16.93 -6.00 22.39
CA THR A 75 17.33 -4.85 23.22
C THR A 75 16.61 -3.58 22.77
N ILE A 76 16.57 -3.32 21.46
CA ILE A 76 15.88 -2.15 20.88
C ILE A 76 14.40 -2.19 21.25
N VAL A 77 13.68 -3.25 20.89
CA VAL A 77 12.22 -3.30 21.15
C VAL A 77 11.88 -3.38 22.63
N GLY A 78 12.69 -4.10 23.43
CA GLY A 78 12.50 -4.23 24.87
C GLY A 78 12.74 -2.92 25.64
N SER A 79 13.51 -1.99 25.07
CA SER A 79 13.70 -0.65 25.64
C SER A 79 12.54 0.31 25.36
N GLY A 80 11.63 -0.05 24.44
CA GLY A 80 10.56 0.82 23.96
C GLY A 80 10.90 1.64 22.70
N LEU A 81 12.06 1.41 22.08
CA LEU A 81 12.37 1.88 20.73
C LEU A 81 11.74 0.97 19.68
N THR A 82 11.57 1.49 18.46
CA THR A 82 11.18 0.69 17.30
C THR A 82 12.36 0.50 16.35
N LEU A 83 12.52 -0.69 15.78
CA LEU A 83 13.60 -1.01 14.83
C LEU A 83 13.15 -0.84 13.37
N VAL A 84 13.97 -0.18 12.56
CA VAL A 84 13.84 -0.15 11.10
C VAL A 84 15.02 -0.89 10.45
N PRO A 85 14.80 -1.97 9.68
CA PRO A 85 15.92 -2.68 9.06
C PRO A 85 16.40 -2.00 7.77
N LEU A 86 17.71 -1.77 7.69
CA LEU A 86 18.40 -1.27 6.51
C LEU A 86 19.20 -2.38 5.83
N TYR A 87 19.31 -2.34 4.51
CA TYR A 87 20.19 -3.21 3.75
C TYR A 87 21.13 -2.40 2.85
N GLN A 88 22.43 -2.53 3.10
CA GLN A 88 23.48 -1.89 2.31
C GLN A 88 24.80 -2.66 2.49
N GLU A 89 25.16 -3.51 1.56
CA GLU A 89 26.49 -4.15 1.55
C GLU A 89 27.41 -3.50 0.52
N ASN A 90 26.81 -3.15 -0.61
CA ASN A 90 27.29 -2.24 -1.64
C ASN A 90 26.14 -1.25 -1.93
N GLY A 91 26.33 -0.31 -2.83
CA GLY A 91 25.31 0.70 -3.13
C GLY A 91 25.85 2.11 -3.35
N ALA A 92 27.15 2.32 -3.18
CA ALA A 92 27.81 3.61 -3.37
C ALA A 92 28.30 3.87 -4.82
N SER A 93 27.84 3.06 -5.79
CA SER A 93 28.20 3.20 -7.20
C SER A 93 27.23 2.48 -8.12
N LEU A 94 27.20 2.88 -9.40
CA LEU A 94 26.42 2.25 -10.46
C LEU A 94 26.63 0.74 -10.57
N THR A 95 27.87 0.25 -10.38
CA THR A 95 28.20 -1.19 -10.48
C THR A 95 27.56 -2.05 -9.40
N SER A 96 26.98 -1.42 -8.38
CA SER A 96 26.22 -2.12 -7.33
C SER A 96 24.80 -2.48 -7.78
N PHE A 97 24.36 -2.08 -8.97
CA PHE A 97 22.96 -2.20 -9.41
C PHE A 97 22.84 -2.96 -10.73
N THR A 98 22.42 -4.22 -10.62
CA THR A 98 21.86 -5.03 -11.72
C THR A 98 20.70 -5.84 -11.17
N GLU A 99 19.86 -6.41 -12.03
CA GLU A 99 18.78 -7.31 -11.60
C GLU A 99 19.30 -8.51 -10.80
N GLU A 100 20.41 -9.11 -11.23
CA GLU A 100 21.06 -10.23 -10.54
C GLU A 100 21.55 -9.84 -9.15
N ILE A 101 22.23 -8.69 -9.03
CA ILE A 101 22.70 -8.18 -7.74
C ILE A 101 21.49 -7.91 -6.83
N GLY A 102 20.44 -7.26 -7.34
CA GLY A 102 19.23 -6.98 -6.58
C GLY A 102 18.54 -8.25 -6.08
N ARG A 103 18.51 -9.32 -6.89
CA ARG A 103 17.99 -10.62 -6.47
C ARG A 103 18.81 -11.23 -5.33
N ALA A 104 20.14 -11.17 -5.42
CA ALA A 104 21.02 -11.65 -4.34
C ALA A 104 20.84 -10.83 -3.05
N GLN A 105 20.76 -9.50 -3.16
CA GLN A 105 20.54 -8.59 -2.04
C GLN A 105 19.18 -8.88 -1.36
N GLY A 106 18.10 -9.01 -2.14
CA GLY A 106 16.77 -9.32 -1.62
C GLY A 106 16.72 -10.65 -0.87
N ALA A 107 17.37 -11.70 -1.40
CA ALA A 107 17.43 -13.01 -0.75
C ALA A 107 18.21 -12.95 0.58
N ARG A 108 19.34 -12.24 0.61
CA ARG A 108 20.15 -12.07 1.81
C ARG A 108 19.44 -11.22 2.88
N ALA A 109 18.82 -10.13 2.47
CA ALA A 109 18.02 -9.28 3.35
C ALA A 109 16.87 -10.06 3.99
N HIS A 110 16.14 -10.86 3.21
CA HIS A 110 15.09 -11.73 3.72
C HIS A 110 15.63 -12.70 4.78
N ALA A 111 16.71 -13.44 4.48
CA ALA A 111 17.28 -14.41 5.40
C ALA A 111 17.76 -13.76 6.70
N ALA A 112 18.41 -12.60 6.60
CA ALA A 112 18.88 -11.85 7.76
C ALA A 112 17.71 -11.33 8.62
N ALA A 113 16.67 -10.78 8.00
CA ALA A 113 15.47 -10.32 8.71
C ALA A 113 14.76 -11.48 9.45
N MET A 114 14.61 -12.64 8.79
CA MET A 114 14.06 -13.84 9.42
C MET A 114 14.91 -14.31 10.62
N ALA A 115 16.24 -14.32 10.47
CA ALA A 115 17.15 -14.73 11.54
C ALA A 115 17.09 -13.81 12.77
N GLN A 116 16.74 -12.54 12.58
CA GLN A 116 16.53 -11.55 13.64
C GLN A 116 15.11 -11.60 14.24
N GLY A 117 14.24 -12.46 13.73
CA GLY A 117 12.87 -12.61 14.22
C GLY A 117 11.96 -11.42 13.87
N LEU A 118 12.27 -10.70 12.79
CA LEU A 118 11.44 -9.57 12.35
C LEU A 118 10.08 -10.08 11.86
N PRO A 119 8.98 -9.39 12.21
CA PRO A 119 7.64 -9.81 11.83
C PRO A 119 7.39 -9.66 10.33
N ALA A 120 6.52 -10.51 9.78
CA ALA A 120 6.03 -10.34 8.41
C ALA A 120 5.36 -8.97 8.24
N GLY A 121 5.53 -8.35 7.08
CA GLY A 121 5.08 -7.00 6.76
C GLY A 121 6.07 -5.90 7.14
N THR A 122 7.18 -6.23 7.80
CA THR A 122 8.27 -5.29 8.05
C THR A 122 8.84 -4.76 6.72
N THR A 123 9.07 -3.46 6.65
CA THR A 123 9.71 -2.82 5.50
C THR A 123 11.22 -2.85 5.65
N ILE A 124 11.92 -3.40 4.65
CA ILE A 124 13.39 -3.39 4.59
C ILE A 124 13.81 -2.32 3.60
N TYR A 125 14.62 -1.36 4.04
CA TYR A 125 15.10 -0.27 3.18
C TYR A 125 16.39 -0.67 2.48
N PHE A 126 16.31 -0.84 1.16
CA PHE A 126 17.47 -1.12 0.30
C PHE A 126 18.11 0.20 -0.15
N ALA A 127 19.41 0.34 0.07
CA ALA A 127 20.11 1.60 -0.14
C ALA A 127 20.64 1.80 -1.56
N VAL A 128 20.34 2.98 -2.11
CA VAL A 128 21.00 3.59 -3.27
C VAL A 128 21.77 4.79 -2.75
N ASP A 129 23.02 4.56 -2.38
CA ASP A 129 23.82 5.50 -1.58
C ASP A 129 24.86 6.25 -2.44
N TYR A 130 24.41 6.78 -3.57
CA TYR A 130 25.20 7.63 -4.45
C TYR A 130 24.28 8.56 -5.26
N ASP A 131 24.86 9.57 -5.90
CA ASP A 131 24.14 10.51 -6.76
C ASP A 131 23.77 9.86 -8.12
N ALA A 132 22.80 8.93 -8.09
CA ALA A 132 22.30 8.27 -9.28
C ALA A 132 21.53 9.27 -10.16
N VAL A 133 22.04 9.52 -11.37
CA VAL A 133 21.35 10.40 -12.31
C VAL A 133 20.14 9.71 -12.94
N PRO A 134 19.14 10.43 -13.49
CA PRO A 134 17.91 9.82 -14.02
C PRO A 134 18.12 8.70 -15.06
N ALA A 135 19.23 8.74 -15.81
CA ALA A 135 19.58 7.66 -16.73
C ALA A 135 19.93 6.36 -16.00
N GLU A 136 20.79 6.45 -14.98
CA GLU A 136 21.22 5.33 -14.15
C GLU A 136 20.08 4.76 -13.31
N VAL A 137 19.19 5.64 -12.83
CA VAL A 137 17.95 5.22 -12.16
C VAL A 137 17.18 4.25 -13.06
N ARG A 138 16.93 4.65 -14.32
CA ARG A 138 16.17 3.83 -15.28
C ARG A 138 16.90 2.55 -15.70
N THR A 139 18.20 2.61 -15.96
CA THR A 139 18.93 1.50 -16.60
C THR A 139 19.56 0.52 -15.63
N ALA A 140 19.75 0.90 -14.36
CA ALA A 140 20.41 0.06 -13.35
C ALA A 140 19.60 -0.08 -12.06
N VAL A 141 19.17 1.03 -11.46
CA VAL A 141 18.45 1.00 -10.16
C VAL A 141 17.10 0.28 -10.28
N LEU A 142 16.25 0.66 -11.25
CA LEU A 142 14.95 0.02 -11.42
C LEU A 142 15.06 -1.49 -11.72
N PRO A 143 15.92 -1.97 -12.65
CA PRO A 143 16.18 -3.40 -12.80
C PRO A 143 16.63 -4.11 -11.52
N SER A 144 17.50 -3.47 -10.73
CA SER A 144 17.94 -4.03 -9.45
C SER A 144 16.79 -4.20 -8.45
N PHE A 145 15.93 -3.18 -8.29
CA PHE A 145 14.76 -3.28 -7.43
C PHE A 145 13.71 -4.28 -7.90
N ARG A 146 13.58 -4.53 -9.22
CA ARG A 146 12.77 -5.65 -9.73
C ARG A 146 13.35 -7.00 -9.30
N GLY A 147 14.68 -7.14 -9.31
CA GLY A 147 15.39 -8.29 -8.75
C GLY A 147 15.11 -8.49 -7.25
N VAL A 148 15.16 -7.41 -6.46
CA VAL A 148 14.79 -7.44 -5.03
C VAL A 148 13.35 -7.93 -4.85
N ALA A 149 12.40 -7.35 -5.61
CA ALA A 149 10.99 -7.74 -5.55
C ALA A 149 10.78 -9.23 -5.91
N ALA A 150 11.49 -9.72 -6.92
CA ALA A 150 11.45 -11.13 -7.29
C ALA A 150 11.98 -12.02 -6.17
N ALA A 151 13.12 -11.69 -5.57
CA ALA A 151 13.69 -12.48 -4.48
C ALA A 151 12.78 -12.54 -3.25
N LEU A 152 12.18 -11.41 -2.85
CA LEU A 152 11.26 -11.38 -1.72
C LEU A 152 9.99 -12.18 -1.99
N ARG A 153 9.44 -12.12 -3.21
CA ARG A 153 8.33 -12.98 -3.63
C ARG A 153 8.72 -14.46 -3.56
N ASP A 154 9.85 -14.84 -4.16
CA ASP A 154 10.29 -16.22 -4.25
C ASP A 154 10.58 -16.80 -2.84
N ALA A 155 10.87 -15.95 -1.87
CA ALA A 155 11.01 -16.27 -0.44
C ALA A 155 9.68 -16.19 0.36
N GLY A 156 8.53 -16.29 -0.30
CA GLY A 156 7.21 -16.33 0.35
C GLY A 156 6.64 -14.98 0.76
N ARG A 157 7.25 -13.87 0.30
CA ARG A 157 6.74 -12.50 0.45
C ARG A 157 6.45 -12.11 1.89
N ALA A 158 7.42 -12.32 2.77
CA ALA A 158 7.31 -11.95 4.17
C ALA A 158 7.56 -10.46 4.43
N TYR A 159 8.32 -9.76 3.59
CA TYR A 159 8.79 -8.38 3.84
C TYR A 159 8.45 -7.43 2.71
N ALA A 160 8.18 -6.17 3.09
CA ALA A 160 7.94 -5.07 2.16
C ALA A 160 9.25 -4.42 1.70
N ILE A 161 9.23 -3.87 0.49
CA ILE A 161 10.37 -3.11 -0.05
C ILE A 161 10.26 -1.67 0.43
N GLY A 162 11.31 -1.20 1.09
CA GLY A 162 11.61 0.21 1.27
C GLY A 162 12.81 0.60 0.40
N VAL A 163 12.92 1.89 0.08
CA VAL A 163 14.05 2.44 -0.66
C VAL A 163 14.71 3.53 0.15
N TYR A 164 16.03 3.45 0.29
CA TYR A 164 16.85 4.59 0.73
C TYR A 164 17.55 5.21 -0.47
N GLY A 165 17.54 6.54 -0.60
CA GLY A 165 18.25 7.24 -1.66
C GLY A 165 17.76 8.67 -1.88
N SER A 166 18.14 9.27 -3.00
CA SER A 166 17.66 10.61 -3.40
C SER A 166 16.13 10.63 -3.61
N ARG A 167 15.53 11.83 -3.62
CA ARG A 167 14.09 12.00 -3.88
C ARG A 167 13.67 11.40 -5.24
N ASP A 168 14.46 11.58 -6.29
CA ASP A 168 14.21 11.00 -7.62
C ASP A 168 14.26 9.46 -7.57
N VAL A 169 15.31 8.88 -6.97
CA VAL A 169 15.43 7.43 -6.78
C VAL A 169 14.21 6.88 -6.03
N CYS A 170 13.87 7.48 -4.89
CA CYS A 170 12.75 7.04 -4.07
C CYS A 170 11.44 7.09 -4.85
N THR A 171 11.20 8.17 -5.61
CA THR A 171 9.99 8.35 -6.43
C THR A 171 9.93 7.32 -7.55
N ALA A 172 11.03 7.11 -8.27
CA ALA A 172 11.10 6.19 -9.40
C ALA A 172 10.90 4.74 -8.95
N VAL A 173 11.59 4.31 -7.89
CA VAL A 173 11.47 2.96 -7.32
C VAL A 173 10.06 2.72 -6.77
N THR A 174 9.51 3.69 -6.04
CA THR A 174 8.12 3.63 -5.54
C THR A 174 7.13 3.41 -6.69
N ARG A 175 7.28 4.15 -7.79
CA ARG A 175 6.41 4.02 -8.96
C ARG A 175 6.53 2.66 -9.64
N ASP A 176 7.74 2.15 -9.80
CA ASP A 176 8.02 0.95 -10.62
C ASP A 176 7.68 -0.34 -9.87
N VAL A 177 8.15 -0.50 -8.63
CA VAL A 177 8.02 -1.75 -7.87
C VAL A 177 7.10 -1.66 -6.66
N LEU A 178 6.38 -0.53 -6.49
CA LEU A 178 5.51 -0.29 -5.33
C LEU A 178 6.25 -0.40 -3.99
N ALA A 179 7.42 0.25 -3.88
CA ALA A 179 8.07 0.39 -2.58
C ALA A 179 7.12 1.03 -1.57
N ARG A 180 6.90 0.36 -0.45
CA ARG A 180 5.93 0.76 0.57
C ARG A 180 6.31 2.10 1.19
N HIS A 181 7.60 2.29 1.46
CA HIS A 181 8.12 3.48 2.11
C HIS A 181 9.43 3.97 1.50
N ALA A 182 9.65 5.28 1.58
CA ALA A 182 10.88 5.94 1.18
C ALA A 182 11.65 6.48 2.38
N PHE A 183 12.95 6.20 2.46
CA PHE A 183 13.90 6.84 3.37
C PHE A 183 14.78 7.78 2.55
N VAL A 184 14.49 9.08 2.63
CA VAL A 184 15.20 10.06 1.80
C VAL A 184 16.57 10.38 2.39
N ALA A 185 17.61 10.24 1.56
CA ALA A 185 18.98 10.67 1.83
C ALA A 185 19.05 12.20 1.90
N GLY A 186 18.46 12.78 2.95
CA GLY A 186 18.20 14.21 3.08
C GLY A 186 19.47 15.02 3.32
N MET A 187 20.49 14.44 3.96
CA MET A 187 21.78 15.12 4.19
C MET A 187 22.65 15.25 2.93
N SER A 188 22.34 14.50 1.88
CA SER A 188 23.02 14.57 0.59
C SER A 188 22.54 15.75 -0.26
N THR A 189 22.79 16.98 0.22
CA THR A 189 22.34 18.24 -0.42
C THR A 189 22.94 18.48 -1.80
N GLY A 190 24.10 17.90 -2.08
CA GLY A 190 24.79 17.97 -3.37
C GLY A 190 24.26 17.00 -4.43
N TRP A 191 23.41 16.02 -4.07
CA TRP A 191 22.92 15.03 -5.04
C TRP A 191 21.88 15.65 -5.97
N THR A 192 22.08 15.47 -7.27
CA THR A 192 21.17 15.95 -8.32
C THR A 192 19.74 15.44 -8.14
N GLY A 193 19.57 14.18 -7.72
CA GLY A 193 18.25 13.60 -7.45
C GLY A 193 17.50 14.17 -6.25
N ASN A 194 18.13 15.06 -5.47
CA ASN A 194 17.48 15.82 -4.38
C ASN A 194 17.13 17.26 -4.78
N GLN A 195 17.67 17.76 -5.90
CA GLN A 195 17.51 19.14 -6.34
C GLN A 195 16.34 19.25 -7.33
N GLY A 196 15.30 20.00 -6.96
CA GLY A 196 14.12 20.21 -7.82
C GLY A 196 13.12 19.05 -7.85
N PHE A 197 13.36 17.97 -7.09
CA PHE A 197 12.42 16.87 -6.93
C PHE A 197 11.57 17.05 -5.66
N PRO A 198 10.24 16.84 -5.73
CA PRO A 198 9.38 16.89 -4.57
C PRO A 198 9.69 15.73 -3.61
N MET A 199 9.32 15.90 -2.34
CA MET A 199 9.35 14.80 -1.37
C MET A 199 8.39 13.67 -1.83
N PRO A 200 8.84 12.40 -1.93
CA PRO A 200 7.95 11.28 -2.27
C PRO A 200 6.79 11.19 -1.27
N GLY A 201 5.55 10.99 -1.75
CA GLY A 201 4.39 11.00 -0.87
C GLY A 201 4.36 9.87 0.17
N ASN A 202 5.14 8.80 -0.02
CA ASN A 202 5.33 7.69 0.90
C ASN A 202 6.60 7.82 1.78
N TRP A 203 7.20 9.01 1.91
CA TRP A 203 8.39 9.21 2.75
C TRP A 203 8.12 8.80 4.22
N ALA A 204 8.88 7.85 4.73
CA ALA A 204 8.80 7.38 6.11
C ALA A 204 9.90 7.99 6.97
N LEU A 205 11.10 8.12 6.43
CA LEU A 205 12.26 8.71 7.10
C LEU A 205 12.96 9.71 6.18
N THR A 206 13.67 10.67 6.76
CA THR A 206 14.59 11.55 6.04
C THR A 206 15.78 11.93 6.91
N GLN A 207 16.98 11.75 6.34
CA GLN A 207 18.24 12.01 7.03
C GLN A 207 18.57 13.49 7.07
N VAL A 208 19.12 13.96 8.20
CA VAL A 208 19.36 15.39 8.44
C VAL A 208 20.84 15.69 8.67
N GLN A 209 21.46 15.05 9.67
CA GLN A 209 22.81 15.41 10.12
C GLN A 209 23.43 14.35 11.01
N THR A 210 24.72 14.06 10.85
CA THR A 210 25.49 13.24 11.78
C THR A 210 25.79 13.98 13.08
N ILE A 211 25.48 13.38 14.22
CA ILE A 211 25.77 13.91 15.56
C ILE A 211 26.15 12.79 16.53
N THR A 212 26.81 13.13 17.64
CA THR A 212 26.99 12.20 18.77
C THR A 212 25.98 12.53 19.87
N VAL A 213 25.26 11.50 20.34
CA VAL A 213 24.30 11.62 21.44
C VAL A 213 24.84 10.87 22.66
N GLY A 214 24.71 11.49 23.84
CA GLY A 214 25.15 10.92 25.11
C GLY A 214 26.65 11.04 25.37
N ALA A 215 27.11 10.31 26.39
CA ALA A 215 28.50 10.27 26.84
C ALA A 215 28.82 8.90 27.46
N GLY A 216 30.12 8.59 27.62
CA GLY A 216 30.59 7.33 28.20
C GLY A 216 30.06 6.10 27.45
N ASP A 217 29.64 5.08 28.19
CA ASP A 217 29.12 3.83 27.62
C ASP A 217 27.78 4.00 26.87
N GLY A 218 27.08 5.11 27.11
CA GLY A 218 25.84 5.47 26.43
C GLY A 218 26.07 6.35 25.19
N ALA A 219 27.31 6.73 24.87
CA ALA A 219 27.61 7.53 23.69
C ALA A 219 27.36 6.73 22.40
N VAL A 220 26.73 7.37 21.43
CA VAL A 220 26.47 6.80 20.11
C VAL A 220 26.52 7.91 19.06
N GLU A 221 27.32 7.69 18.01
CA GLU A 221 27.26 8.50 16.79
C GLU A 221 26.11 7.99 15.94
N ILE A 222 25.24 8.92 15.53
CA ILE A 222 24.06 8.66 14.73
C ILE A 222 24.01 9.63 13.57
N ASP A 223 23.37 9.20 12.49
CA ASP A 223 22.71 10.11 11.59
C ASP A 223 21.32 10.41 12.16
N LYS A 224 21.06 11.69 12.43
CA LYS A 224 19.79 12.19 12.94
C LYS A 224 18.77 12.17 11.81
N ASP A 225 17.65 11.47 12.03
CA ASP A 225 16.54 11.37 11.10
C ASP A 225 15.26 12.01 11.63
N VAL A 226 14.37 12.33 10.70
CA VAL A 226 12.97 12.64 10.97
C VAL A 226 12.10 11.54 10.38
N ALA A 227 11.37 10.84 11.25
CA ALA A 227 10.30 9.92 10.89
C ALA A 227 8.96 10.65 10.75
N SER A 228 8.23 10.38 9.66
CA SER A 228 6.89 10.93 9.39
C SER A 228 5.77 10.25 10.17
N GLY A 229 6.04 9.08 10.75
CA GLY A 229 5.04 8.20 11.35
C GLY A 229 4.35 7.24 10.38
N ARG A 230 4.71 7.26 9.08
CA ARG A 230 4.17 6.31 8.09
C ARG A 230 4.67 4.88 8.28
N ASP A 231 5.95 4.73 8.66
CA ASP A 231 6.51 3.45 9.08
C ASP A 231 6.56 3.44 10.61
N PRO A 232 5.76 2.59 11.28
CA PRO A 232 5.79 2.49 12.74
C PRO A 232 7.05 1.78 13.25
N GLY A 233 7.85 1.15 12.37
CA GLY A 233 8.95 0.30 12.74
C GLY A 233 8.51 -0.99 13.45
N VAL A 234 9.48 -1.85 13.74
CA VAL A 234 9.28 -3.09 14.48
C VAL A 234 9.26 -2.79 15.97
N ALA A 235 8.11 -2.96 16.60
CA ALA A 235 7.93 -2.77 18.05
C ALA A 235 7.89 -4.10 18.85
N HIS A 236 7.85 -5.24 18.15
CA HIS A 236 7.87 -6.57 18.74
C HIS A 236 8.45 -7.57 17.75
N LEU A 237 9.10 -8.61 18.27
CA LEU A 237 9.64 -9.70 17.46
C LEU A 237 8.62 -10.83 17.40
N SER A 238 8.36 -11.34 16.20
CA SER A 238 7.54 -12.52 15.98
C SER A 238 7.95 -13.15 14.65
N GLY A 239 8.93 -14.05 14.70
CA GLY A 239 9.50 -14.70 13.51
C GLY A 239 8.56 -15.67 12.78
N ALA A 240 7.27 -15.68 13.09
CA ALA A 240 6.27 -16.56 12.48
C ALA A 240 4.91 -15.84 12.32
N GLY A 241 4.21 -16.13 11.22
CA GLY A 241 2.88 -15.62 10.90
C GLY A 241 2.83 -14.90 9.55
N ALA A 242 1.64 -14.78 8.98
CA ALA A 242 1.38 -13.98 7.79
C ALA A 242 0.72 -12.64 8.17
N VAL A 243 0.97 -11.60 7.37
CA VAL A 243 0.33 -10.28 7.56
C VAL A 243 -1.20 -10.33 7.52
N THR A 244 -1.76 -11.40 6.95
CA THR A 244 -3.20 -11.60 6.79
C THR A 244 -3.87 -12.34 7.95
N ASP A 245 -3.12 -12.97 8.85
CA ASP A 245 -3.68 -13.86 9.88
C ASP A 245 -4.66 -13.14 10.81
N ARG A 246 -4.27 -11.95 11.29
CA ARG A 246 -5.12 -11.11 12.16
C ARG A 246 -6.42 -10.72 11.47
N THR A 247 -6.35 -10.38 10.18
CA THR A 247 -7.52 -10.00 9.38
C THR A 247 -8.44 -11.18 9.14
N LEU A 248 -7.89 -12.35 8.82
CA LEU A 248 -8.65 -13.59 8.64
C LEU A 248 -9.35 -14.02 9.94
N ALA A 249 -8.69 -13.88 11.09
CA ALA A 249 -9.30 -14.16 12.39
C ALA A 249 -10.47 -13.21 12.69
N HIS A 250 -10.32 -11.91 12.41
CA HIS A 250 -11.39 -10.93 12.56
C HIS A 250 -12.59 -11.26 11.67
N LEU A 251 -12.34 -11.55 10.38
CA LEU A 251 -13.39 -11.96 9.45
C LEU A 251 -14.07 -13.27 9.87
N GLY A 252 -13.32 -14.21 10.43
CA GLY A 252 -13.84 -15.46 11.02
C GLY A 252 -14.87 -15.20 12.12
N ALA A 253 -14.49 -14.41 13.12
CA ALA A 253 -15.38 -14.08 14.24
C ALA A 253 -16.68 -13.40 13.77
N LEU A 254 -16.59 -12.50 12.78
CA LEU A 254 -17.77 -11.86 12.19
C LEU A 254 -18.62 -12.85 11.37
N HIS A 255 -17.98 -13.77 10.64
CA HIS A 255 -18.69 -14.76 9.83
C HIS A 255 -19.47 -15.76 10.68
N ASP A 256 -18.87 -16.28 11.75
CA ASP A 256 -19.51 -17.26 12.64
C ASP A 256 -20.81 -16.68 13.23
N VAL A 257 -20.76 -15.44 13.71
CA VAL A 257 -21.94 -14.80 14.28
C VAL A 257 -22.98 -14.42 13.22
N ALA A 258 -22.55 -14.11 11.99
CA ALA A 258 -23.46 -13.87 10.87
C ALA A 258 -24.21 -15.15 10.46
N VAL A 259 -23.53 -16.30 10.43
CA VAL A 259 -24.15 -17.61 10.16
C VAL A 259 -25.19 -17.95 11.23
N ALA A 260 -24.85 -17.78 12.51
CA ALA A 260 -25.80 -17.99 13.61
C ALA A 260 -27.03 -17.07 13.48
N HIS A 261 -26.78 -15.79 13.21
CA HIS A 261 -27.82 -14.77 13.06
C HIS A 261 -28.79 -15.05 11.90
N VAL A 262 -28.28 -15.49 10.75
CA VAL A 262 -29.12 -15.87 9.59
C VAL A 262 -29.90 -17.14 9.87
N THR A 263 -29.25 -18.15 10.46
CA THR A 263 -29.85 -19.46 10.75
C THR A 263 -31.04 -19.32 11.70
N ALA A 264 -30.91 -18.51 12.75
CA ALA A 264 -31.96 -18.24 13.72
C ALA A 264 -33.22 -17.58 13.11
N ARG A 265 -33.06 -16.79 12.05
CA ARG A 265 -34.17 -16.05 11.41
C ARG A 265 -34.84 -16.79 10.25
N ARG A 266 -34.13 -17.66 9.54
CA ARG A 266 -34.58 -18.21 8.25
C ARG A 266 -34.68 -19.74 8.20
N GLY A 267 -34.20 -20.46 9.21
CA GLY A 267 -34.03 -21.92 9.15
C GLY A 267 -32.86 -22.34 8.25
N ALA A 268 -32.42 -23.59 8.36
CA ALA A 268 -31.22 -24.10 7.69
C ALA A 268 -31.49 -24.46 6.21
N GLY A 269 -31.06 -23.60 5.29
CA GLY A 269 -30.89 -23.94 3.88
C GLY A 269 -29.40 -23.90 3.51
N LEU A 270 -28.80 -25.06 3.22
CA LEU A 270 -27.35 -25.33 3.09
C LEU A 270 -26.55 -24.48 2.06
N GLY A 271 -27.15 -23.49 1.40
CA GLY A 271 -26.46 -22.58 0.47
C GLY A 271 -26.80 -21.10 0.62
N ARG A 272 -28.02 -20.76 1.03
CA ARG A 272 -28.46 -19.36 1.20
C ARG A 272 -27.90 -18.73 2.48
N VAL A 273 -27.50 -19.54 3.45
CA VAL A 273 -26.97 -19.06 4.74
C VAL A 273 -25.61 -18.38 4.54
N HIS A 274 -24.66 -19.02 3.85
CA HIS A 274 -23.32 -18.44 3.65
C HIS A 274 -23.35 -17.15 2.84
N GLU A 275 -24.15 -17.08 1.77
CA GLU A 275 -24.30 -15.86 0.98
C GLU A 275 -24.96 -14.72 1.78
N ALA A 276 -26.01 -15.03 2.55
CA ALA A 276 -26.67 -14.04 3.40
C ALA A 276 -25.75 -13.57 4.54
N ALA A 277 -25.00 -14.49 5.17
CA ALA A 277 -24.01 -14.18 6.20
C ALA A 277 -22.88 -13.32 5.64
N ALA A 278 -22.35 -13.65 4.45
CA ALA A 278 -21.36 -12.85 3.76
C ALA A 278 -21.86 -11.42 3.52
N ARG A 279 -23.09 -11.25 3.04
CA ARG A 279 -23.69 -9.91 2.86
C ARG A 279 -23.83 -9.13 4.17
N LEU A 280 -24.16 -9.79 5.28
CA LEU A 280 -24.21 -9.14 6.59
C LEU A 280 -22.83 -8.64 7.03
N VAL A 281 -21.80 -9.51 6.93
CA VAL A 281 -20.41 -9.14 7.28
C VAL A 281 -19.92 -7.99 6.41
N LEU A 282 -20.05 -8.09 5.09
CA LEU A 282 -19.60 -7.05 4.16
C LEU A 282 -20.33 -5.73 4.40
N ARG A 283 -21.63 -5.79 4.70
CA ARG A 283 -22.41 -4.60 5.04
C ARG A 283 -21.95 -3.94 6.33
N TYR A 284 -21.62 -4.73 7.35
CA TYR A 284 -21.06 -4.25 8.61
C TYR A 284 -19.69 -3.59 8.40
N LEU A 285 -18.82 -4.18 7.58
CA LEU A 285 -17.49 -3.65 7.29
C LEU A 285 -17.53 -2.32 6.53
N ARG A 286 -18.53 -2.09 5.67
CA ARG A 286 -18.67 -0.82 4.94
C ARG A 286 -19.39 0.30 5.69
N LEU A 287 -19.89 0.05 6.92
CA LEU A 287 -20.60 1.07 7.71
C LEU A 287 -19.83 2.39 7.88
N PRO A 288 -18.49 2.39 8.10
CA PRO A 288 -17.74 3.63 8.23
C PRO A 288 -17.79 4.54 7.00
N ALA A 289 -18.10 3.99 5.83
CA ALA A 289 -18.19 4.73 4.57
C ALA A 289 -19.64 4.91 4.08
N ASP A 290 -20.65 4.68 4.93
CA ASP A 290 -22.06 4.73 4.53
C ASP A 290 -22.45 6.07 3.89
N SER A 291 -23.18 5.99 2.77
CA SER A 291 -23.59 7.15 1.99
C SER A 291 -24.96 6.90 1.33
N PRO A 292 -25.71 7.96 0.96
CA PRO A 292 -26.97 7.79 0.22
C PRO A 292 -26.81 6.92 -1.03
N PHE A 293 -25.69 7.08 -1.75
CA PHE A 293 -25.37 6.26 -2.91
C PHE A 293 -25.19 4.78 -2.54
N LEU A 294 -24.39 4.45 -1.51
CA LEU A 294 -24.21 3.07 -1.08
C LEU A 294 -25.50 2.42 -0.56
N ARG A 295 -26.35 3.18 0.14
CA ARG A 295 -27.67 2.69 0.58
C ARG A 295 -28.59 2.40 -0.60
N GLN A 296 -28.58 3.24 -1.62
CA GLN A 296 -29.35 3.00 -2.84
C GLN A 296 -28.83 1.76 -3.59
N GLN A 297 -27.51 1.58 -3.67
CA GLN A 297 -26.92 0.47 -4.41
C GLN A 297 -27.02 -0.87 -3.68
N LEU A 298 -26.74 -0.88 -2.37
CA LEU A 298 -26.53 -2.12 -1.61
C LEU A 298 -27.50 -2.27 -0.43
N GLY A 299 -28.27 -1.24 -0.06
CA GLY A 299 -29.17 -1.24 1.10
C GLY A 299 -28.52 -0.73 2.39
N THR A 300 -29.31 -0.65 3.46
CA THR A 300 -28.90 -0.11 4.77
C THR A 300 -28.42 -1.18 5.74
N ALA A 301 -27.73 -0.75 6.81
CA ALA A 301 -27.28 -1.60 7.90
C ALA A 301 -28.39 -2.49 8.50
N ASP A 302 -28.02 -3.69 8.98
CA ASP A 302 -28.88 -4.51 9.85
C ASP A 302 -28.50 -4.19 11.31
N GLY A 303 -29.32 -3.38 11.98
CA GLY A 303 -29.07 -2.91 13.35
C GLY A 303 -28.87 -4.06 14.35
N PRO A 304 -29.79 -5.04 14.41
CA PRO A 304 -29.62 -6.22 15.27
C PRO A 304 -28.33 -7.01 14.99
N PHE A 305 -27.96 -7.24 13.72
CA PHE A 305 -26.70 -7.89 13.40
C PHE A 305 -25.50 -7.05 13.84
N THR A 306 -25.55 -5.73 13.63
CA THR A 306 -24.45 -4.80 13.99
C THR A 306 -24.12 -4.90 15.49
N ALA A 307 -25.14 -4.90 16.36
CA ALA A 307 -24.94 -5.04 17.79
C ALA A 307 -24.26 -6.35 18.18
N VAL A 308 -24.69 -7.46 17.56
CA VAL A 308 -24.12 -8.79 17.82
C VAL A 308 -22.70 -8.92 17.25
N ALA A 309 -22.43 -8.31 16.09
CA ALA A 309 -21.11 -8.26 15.46
C ALA A 309 -20.10 -7.46 16.30
N ASP A 310 -20.50 -6.29 16.84
CA ASP A 310 -19.65 -5.50 17.73
C ASP A 310 -19.29 -6.29 19.01
N ALA A 311 -20.26 -7.01 19.61
CA ALA A 311 -19.99 -7.85 20.79
C ALA A 311 -19.06 -9.03 20.48
N ALA A 312 -19.29 -9.73 19.36
CA ALA A 312 -18.48 -10.87 18.93
C ALA A 312 -17.03 -10.47 18.65
N ARG A 313 -16.84 -9.32 17.98
CA ARG A 313 -15.54 -8.72 17.69
C ARG A 313 -14.73 -8.46 18.98
N VAL A 314 -15.34 -7.83 19.97
CA VAL A 314 -14.70 -7.55 21.27
C VAL A 314 -14.36 -8.83 22.00
N THR A 315 -15.27 -9.81 22.00
CA THR A 315 -15.04 -11.14 22.60
C THR A 315 -13.86 -11.87 21.94
N ALA A 316 -13.69 -11.69 20.63
CA ALA A 316 -12.57 -12.25 19.87
C ALA A 316 -11.25 -11.45 20.02
N GLY A 317 -11.19 -10.45 20.91
CA GLY A 317 -9.96 -9.71 21.20
C GLY A 317 -9.66 -8.54 20.25
N PHE A 318 -10.62 -8.13 19.42
CA PHE A 318 -10.47 -6.94 18.57
C PHE A 318 -11.14 -5.75 19.27
N ALA A 319 -10.38 -4.71 19.62
CA ALA A 319 -10.87 -3.50 20.31
C ALA A 319 -11.57 -2.52 19.36
N ASP A 320 -11.09 -2.42 18.12
CA ASP A 320 -11.68 -1.60 17.05
C ASP A 320 -12.25 -2.40 15.88
N ARG A 321 -13.18 -1.77 15.13
CA ARG A 321 -13.67 -2.31 13.87
C ARG A 321 -12.52 -2.42 12.85
N LEU A 322 -12.63 -3.36 11.94
CA LEU A 322 -11.68 -3.47 10.84
C LEU A 322 -11.87 -2.29 9.87
N VAL A 323 -11.00 -1.27 9.98
CA VAL A 323 -11.04 -0.07 9.13
C VAL A 323 -10.14 -0.24 7.91
N THR A 324 -8.93 -0.76 8.11
CA THR A 324 -7.97 -1.14 7.08
C THR A 324 -7.43 -2.54 7.34
N PHE A 325 -6.81 -3.14 6.32
CA PHE A 325 -6.01 -4.36 6.47
C PHE A 325 -4.83 -4.33 5.49
N PRO A 326 -3.70 -4.98 5.83
CA PRO A 326 -2.55 -5.01 4.92
C PRO A 326 -2.85 -5.89 3.70
N ASP A 327 -2.53 -5.38 2.51
CA ASP A 327 -2.49 -6.19 1.29
C ASP A 327 -1.33 -7.20 1.37
N PRO A 328 -1.55 -8.51 1.14
CA PRO A 328 -0.47 -9.50 1.22
C PRO A 328 0.61 -9.35 0.15
N VAL A 329 0.41 -8.51 -0.88
CA VAL A 329 1.37 -8.38 -1.98
C VAL A 329 2.23 -7.12 -1.86
N THR A 330 1.58 -5.98 -1.66
CA THR A 330 2.18 -4.64 -1.63
C THR A 330 2.37 -4.13 -0.20
N PHE A 331 1.71 -4.76 0.78
CA PHE A 331 1.66 -4.36 2.18
C PHE A 331 1.03 -2.98 2.41
N ASP A 332 0.39 -2.40 1.39
CA ASP A 332 -0.39 -1.18 1.51
C ASP A 332 -1.64 -1.42 2.37
N ASP A 333 -2.14 -0.37 3.03
CA ASP A 333 -3.27 -0.45 3.93
C ASP A 333 -4.59 -0.29 3.16
N VAL A 334 -5.24 -1.41 2.87
CA VAL A 334 -6.47 -1.48 2.06
C VAL A 334 -7.68 -1.03 2.89
N PRO A 335 -8.48 -0.04 2.43
CA PRO A 335 -9.69 0.38 3.13
C PRO A 335 -10.75 -0.74 3.13
N ALA A 336 -11.07 -1.27 4.31
CA ALA A 336 -11.98 -2.40 4.46
C ALA A 336 -13.39 -2.07 3.96
N ALA A 337 -13.83 -0.82 4.13
CA ALA A 337 -15.15 -0.38 3.69
C ALA A 337 -15.28 -0.36 2.16
N ARG A 338 -14.25 0.08 1.42
CA ARG A 338 -14.22 0.06 -0.05
C ARG A 338 -14.20 -1.38 -0.57
N TRP A 339 -13.30 -2.19 0.00
CA TRP A 339 -13.20 -3.61 -0.34
C TRP A 339 -14.52 -4.34 -0.11
N ALA A 340 -15.17 -4.09 1.03
CA ALA A 340 -16.42 -4.74 1.37
C ALA A 340 -17.59 -4.28 0.49
N ALA A 341 -17.64 -3.01 0.08
CA ALA A 341 -18.64 -2.50 -0.86
C ALA A 341 -18.49 -3.17 -2.24
N ALA A 342 -17.27 -3.26 -2.77
CA ALA A 342 -16.99 -3.93 -4.03
C ALA A 342 -17.36 -5.42 -3.98
N ALA A 343 -17.01 -6.11 -2.89
CA ALA A 343 -17.37 -7.51 -2.67
C ALA A 343 -18.88 -7.74 -2.53
N GLU A 344 -19.59 -6.91 -1.75
CA GLU A 344 -21.05 -7.04 -1.57
C GLU A 344 -21.75 -6.84 -2.92
N SER A 345 -21.28 -5.88 -3.72
CA SER A 345 -21.80 -5.61 -5.04
C SER A 345 -21.62 -6.77 -6.00
N ALA A 346 -20.41 -7.33 -6.08
CA ALA A 346 -20.14 -8.49 -6.93
C ALA A 346 -20.94 -9.72 -6.51
N LEU A 347 -21.12 -9.92 -5.20
CA LEU A 347 -21.97 -10.99 -4.67
C LEU A 347 -23.45 -10.79 -4.98
N ALA A 348 -23.97 -9.56 -4.81
CA ALA A 348 -25.38 -9.26 -5.01
C ALA A 348 -25.77 -9.15 -6.50
N ARG A 349 -24.82 -8.78 -7.36
CA ARG A 349 -25.02 -8.48 -8.79
C ARG A 349 -23.91 -9.16 -9.61
N PRO A 350 -23.87 -10.50 -9.66
CA PRO A 350 -22.88 -11.24 -10.42
C PRO A 350 -22.97 -10.86 -11.90
N TRP A 351 -21.83 -10.71 -12.56
CA TRP A 351 -21.80 -10.16 -13.91
C TRP A 351 -22.25 -11.23 -14.91
N GLY A 352 -23.10 -10.83 -15.86
CA GLY A 352 -23.59 -11.69 -16.94
C GLY A 352 -22.64 -11.76 -18.14
N LEU A 353 -23.16 -12.24 -19.28
CA LEU A 353 -22.39 -12.45 -20.52
C LEU A 353 -21.90 -11.15 -21.20
N GLY A 354 -22.47 -9.99 -20.88
CA GLY A 354 -22.10 -8.69 -21.47
C GLY A 354 -20.89 -8.06 -20.79
N ARG A 355 -19.69 -8.26 -21.35
CA ARG A 355 -18.41 -7.83 -20.73
C ARG A 355 -17.87 -6.48 -21.22
N SER A 356 -18.32 -6.00 -22.39
CA SER A 356 -17.87 -4.73 -22.99
C SER A 356 -18.65 -3.49 -22.54
N ARG A 357 -19.66 -3.67 -21.69
CA ARG A 357 -20.44 -2.59 -21.07
C ARG A 357 -20.20 -2.58 -19.59
N VAL A 358 -20.43 -1.44 -18.96
CA VAL A 358 -20.40 -1.34 -17.51
C VAL A 358 -21.63 -2.02 -16.91
N HIS A 359 -21.46 -2.75 -15.82
CA HIS A 359 -22.52 -3.50 -15.14
C HIS A 359 -22.93 -2.77 -13.86
N ALA A 360 -24.17 -2.92 -13.40
CA ALA A 360 -24.64 -2.31 -12.15
C ALA A 360 -23.80 -2.73 -10.92
N GLY A 361 -23.08 -3.85 -11.00
CA GLY A 361 -22.13 -4.31 -9.99
C GLY A 361 -20.82 -3.51 -9.93
N ASP A 362 -20.45 -2.81 -11.00
CA ASP A 362 -19.20 -2.04 -11.10
C ASP A 362 -19.29 -0.65 -10.42
N ALA A 363 -20.50 -0.19 -10.09
CA ALA A 363 -20.78 1.18 -9.63
C ALA A 363 -20.19 1.56 -8.27
N VAL A 364 -19.92 0.57 -7.42
CA VAL A 364 -19.32 0.76 -6.07
C VAL A 364 -17.92 0.15 -5.99
N GLY A 365 -17.30 -0.10 -7.14
CA GLY A 365 -15.90 -0.49 -7.27
C GLY A 365 -15.27 0.29 -8.43
N TRP A 366 -14.46 -0.38 -9.26
CA TRP A 366 -13.63 0.27 -10.29
C TRP A 366 -14.36 1.27 -11.20
N GLY A 367 -15.62 1.00 -11.55
CA GLY A 367 -16.40 1.89 -12.43
C GLY A 367 -16.82 3.18 -11.74
N GLY A 368 -17.22 3.10 -10.47
CA GLY A 368 -17.50 4.28 -9.65
C GLY A 368 -16.24 5.07 -9.31
N ASP A 369 -15.14 4.38 -9.03
CA ASP A 369 -13.85 5.01 -8.76
C ASP A 369 -13.30 5.74 -9.99
N LEU A 370 -13.55 5.23 -11.20
CA LEU A 370 -13.22 5.91 -12.46
C LEU A 370 -14.03 7.20 -12.65
N VAL A 371 -15.31 7.19 -12.27
CA VAL A 371 -16.16 8.40 -12.26
C VAL A 371 -15.63 9.43 -11.26
N ALA A 372 -15.23 8.98 -10.07
CA ALA A 372 -14.63 9.85 -9.06
C ALA A 372 -13.28 10.42 -9.52
N LEU A 373 -12.46 9.65 -10.26
CA LEU A 373 -11.22 10.15 -10.84
C LEU A 373 -11.45 11.30 -11.82
N VAL A 374 -12.50 11.23 -12.65
CA VAL A 374 -12.89 12.35 -13.54
C VAL A 374 -13.27 13.59 -12.73
N ALA A 375 -13.96 13.41 -11.59
CA ALA A 375 -14.29 14.54 -10.71
C ALA A 375 -13.02 15.19 -10.13
N THR A 376 -12.07 14.39 -9.65
CA THR A 376 -10.79 14.90 -9.16
C THR A 376 -9.99 15.61 -10.25
N TRP A 377 -9.97 15.09 -11.48
CA TRP A 377 -9.35 15.79 -12.60
C TRP A 377 -10.04 17.11 -12.89
N TRP A 378 -11.38 17.12 -12.91
CA TRP A 378 -12.17 18.30 -13.22
C TRP A 378 -11.84 19.48 -12.29
N ASP A 379 -11.64 19.21 -11.01
CA ASP A 379 -11.26 20.23 -10.02
C ASP A 379 -9.90 20.89 -10.30
N VAL A 380 -9.01 20.19 -11.03
CA VAL A 380 -7.65 20.66 -11.35
C VAL A 380 -7.39 20.81 -12.86
N ALA A 381 -8.42 20.75 -13.68
CA ALA A 381 -8.30 20.67 -15.13
C ALA A 381 -7.67 21.92 -15.75
N ALA A 382 -7.82 23.09 -15.12
CA ALA A 382 -7.21 24.34 -15.57
C ALA A 382 -5.68 24.31 -15.50
N GLU A 383 -5.13 23.63 -14.48
CA GLU A 383 -3.69 23.47 -14.28
C GLU A 383 -3.15 22.22 -15.00
N ASN A 384 -4.05 21.26 -15.31
CA ASN A 384 -3.72 19.95 -15.88
C ASN A 384 -4.59 19.65 -17.12
N PRO A 385 -4.39 20.37 -18.24
CA PRO A 385 -5.23 20.22 -19.44
C PRO A 385 -5.05 18.87 -20.16
N ASP A 386 -3.91 18.19 -19.96
CA ASP A 386 -3.67 16.82 -20.46
C ASP A 386 -4.21 15.79 -19.46
N ALA A 387 -5.46 15.40 -19.67
CA ALA A 387 -6.18 14.51 -18.76
C ALA A 387 -5.58 13.10 -18.72
N GLY A 388 -5.14 12.57 -19.87
CA GLY A 388 -4.51 11.25 -19.96
C GLY A 388 -3.19 11.18 -19.20
N ARG A 389 -2.31 12.18 -19.38
CA ARG A 389 -1.05 12.27 -18.63
C ARG A 389 -1.31 12.42 -17.13
N TRP A 390 -2.18 13.36 -16.75
CA TRP A 390 -2.53 13.57 -15.34
C TRP A 390 -3.05 12.28 -14.71
N ALA A 391 -4.01 11.59 -15.35
CA ALA A 391 -4.54 10.33 -14.85
C ALA A 391 -3.44 9.26 -14.71
N GLY A 392 -2.54 9.16 -15.68
CA GLY A 392 -1.39 8.24 -15.63
C GLY A 392 -0.40 8.52 -14.50
N GLU A 393 -0.35 9.75 -13.99
CA GLU A 393 0.45 10.16 -12.83
C GLU A 393 -0.25 9.85 -11.49
N GLN A 394 -1.59 9.79 -11.45
CA GLN A 394 -2.39 9.46 -10.26
C GLN A 394 -2.66 7.95 -10.07
N LEU A 395 -2.89 7.23 -11.18
CA LEU A 395 -3.46 5.89 -11.17
C LEU A 395 -2.54 4.82 -10.55
N GLY A 396 -3.06 4.08 -9.58
CA GLY A 396 -2.42 2.92 -8.96
C GLY A 396 -1.13 3.26 -8.21
N ARG A 397 -0.99 4.51 -7.74
CA ARG A 397 0.15 5.00 -6.96
C ARG A 397 -0.04 4.70 -5.48
N ILE A 398 1.03 4.28 -4.80
CA ILE A 398 1.04 4.10 -3.34
C ILE A 398 1.36 5.42 -2.60
N ASP A 399 1.96 6.36 -3.31
CA ASP A 399 2.45 7.64 -2.81
C ASP A 399 1.57 8.83 -3.21
N VAL A 400 0.51 8.60 -3.98
CA VAL A 400 -0.42 9.65 -4.44
C VAL A 400 -1.84 9.22 -4.09
N PRO A 401 -2.40 9.73 -2.97
CA PRO A 401 -3.76 9.41 -2.56
C PRO A 401 -4.77 9.87 -3.60
N GLY A 402 -5.80 9.06 -3.85
CA GLY A 402 -6.81 9.42 -4.84
C GLY A 402 -7.89 8.35 -5.01
N PRO A 403 -8.91 8.60 -5.86
CA PRO A 403 -10.01 7.66 -6.06
C PRO A 403 -9.54 6.27 -6.53
N LEU A 404 -8.45 6.22 -7.30
CA LEU A 404 -7.82 5.02 -7.85
C LEU A 404 -6.33 4.96 -7.49
N ASP A 405 -5.97 5.31 -6.25
CA ASP A 405 -4.66 4.97 -5.69
C ASP A 405 -4.47 3.44 -5.55
N ASN A 406 -3.27 2.98 -5.18
CA ASN A 406 -2.95 1.55 -5.10
C ASN A 406 -3.92 0.80 -4.17
N ALA A 407 -4.10 1.28 -2.94
CA ALA A 407 -4.99 0.67 -1.96
C ALA A 407 -6.45 0.59 -2.46
N SER A 408 -6.94 1.62 -3.15
CA SER A 408 -8.30 1.66 -3.69
C SER A 408 -8.49 0.72 -4.88
N VAL A 409 -7.53 0.68 -5.80
CA VAL A 409 -7.53 -0.26 -6.93
C VAL A 409 -7.50 -1.71 -6.42
N VAL A 410 -6.66 -1.99 -5.42
CA VAL A 410 -6.62 -3.28 -4.73
C VAL A 410 -7.96 -3.60 -4.09
N ALA A 411 -8.53 -2.68 -3.29
CA ALA A 411 -9.82 -2.87 -2.63
C ALA A 411 -10.93 -3.22 -3.64
N ALA A 412 -11.04 -2.44 -4.71
CA ALA A 412 -12.03 -2.62 -5.75
C ALA A 412 -11.84 -3.96 -6.49
N THR A 413 -10.61 -4.28 -6.88
CA THR A 413 -10.28 -5.48 -7.67
C THR A 413 -10.46 -6.76 -6.83
N ASP A 414 -9.88 -6.80 -5.64
CA ASP A 414 -9.96 -7.96 -4.77
C ASP A 414 -11.38 -8.17 -4.26
N GLY A 415 -12.07 -7.10 -3.87
CA GLY A 415 -13.46 -7.17 -3.43
C GLY A 415 -14.32 -7.79 -4.52
N LEU A 416 -14.18 -7.29 -5.74
CA LEU A 416 -14.86 -7.79 -6.92
C LEU A 416 -14.57 -9.29 -7.20
N LEU A 417 -13.31 -9.71 -7.12
CA LEU A 417 -12.91 -11.11 -7.35
C LEU A 417 -13.34 -12.05 -6.22
N ILE A 418 -13.28 -11.60 -4.96
CA ILE A 418 -13.67 -12.38 -3.78
C ILE A 418 -15.20 -12.52 -3.72
N GLY A 419 -15.94 -11.42 -3.89
CA GLY A 419 -17.41 -11.44 -3.92
C GLY A 419 -17.95 -12.36 -5.02
N SER A 420 -17.24 -12.42 -6.15
CA SER A 420 -17.57 -13.33 -7.26
C SER A 420 -17.29 -14.81 -6.96
N ARG A 421 -16.51 -15.15 -5.92
CA ARG A 421 -16.20 -16.52 -5.50
C ARG A 421 -17.10 -17.04 -4.38
N VAL A 422 -17.77 -16.17 -3.63
CA VAL A 422 -18.71 -16.59 -2.59
C VAL A 422 -19.89 -17.33 -3.23
N ARG A 423 -20.15 -18.55 -2.77
CA ARG A 423 -21.11 -19.51 -3.34
C ARG A 423 -21.66 -20.40 -2.22
N PRO A 424 -22.69 -21.23 -2.47
CA PRO A 424 -23.24 -22.14 -1.45
C PRO A 424 -22.22 -23.02 -0.72
N ARG A 425 -21.10 -23.38 -1.37
CA ARG A 425 -20.03 -24.23 -0.82
C ARG A 425 -18.74 -23.48 -0.48
N THR A 426 -18.72 -22.15 -0.64
CA THR A 426 -17.55 -21.31 -0.40
C THR A 426 -18.02 -20.06 0.33
N ASP A 427 -17.82 -20.04 1.64
CA ASP A 427 -18.12 -18.86 2.46
C ASP A 427 -17.13 -17.70 2.20
N LEU A 428 -17.41 -16.55 2.82
CA LEU A 428 -16.60 -15.35 2.67
C LEU A 428 -15.16 -15.56 3.14
N VAL A 429 -14.96 -16.18 4.31
CA VAL A 429 -13.64 -16.35 4.91
C VAL A 429 -12.81 -17.32 4.08
N ALA A 430 -13.42 -18.40 3.58
CA ALA A 430 -12.81 -19.33 2.65
C ALA A 430 -12.43 -18.66 1.33
N ALA A 431 -13.30 -17.81 0.76
CA ALA A 431 -13.01 -17.06 -0.46
C ALA A 431 -11.84 -16.07 -0.27
N VAL A 432 -11.80 -15.36 0.87
CA VAL A 432 -10.70 -14.45 1.23
C VAL A 432 -9.40 -15.22 1.41
N ARG A 433 -9.41 -16.31 2.19
CA ARG A 433 -8.23 -17.15 2.42
C ARG A 433 -7.66 -17.70 1.12
N ALA A 434 -8.51 -18.25 0.25
CA ALA A 434 -8.07 -18.75 -1.05
C ALA A 434 -7.46 -17.63 -1.93
N HIS A 435 -8.02 -16.42 -1.88
CA HIS A 435 -7.48 -15.28 -2.63
C HIS A 435 -6.13 -14.82 -2.08
N TRP A 436 -5.95 -14.73 -0.75
CA TRP A 436 -4.73 -14.21 -0.15
C TRP A 436 -3.60 -15.21 0.00
N THR A 437 -3.89 -16.48 0.28
CA THR A 437 -2.86 -17.47 0.64
C THR A 437 -2.64 -18.54 -0.42
N GLY A 438 -3.48 -18.64 -1.45
CA GLY A 438 -3.30 -19.52 -2.62
C GLY A 438 -3.39 -21.03 -2.40
N GLY A 439 -3.27 -21.52 -1.17
CA GLY A 439 -3.17 -22.96 -0.92
C GLY A 439 -1.96 -23.54 -1.68
N PRO A 440 -2.08 -24.69 -2.39
CA PRO A 440 -1.01 -25.23 -3.23
C PRO A 440 -0.86 -24.53 -4.60
N ALA A 441 -1.71 -23.55 -4.92
CA ALA A 441 -1.66 -22.78 -6.16
C ALA A 441 -1.15 -21.35 -5.89
N VAL A 442 -0.81 -20.60 -6.94
CA VAL A 442 -0.48 -19.17 -6.84
C VAL A 442 -1.67 -18.42 -6.24
N ALA A 443 -1.42 -17.59 -5.21
CA ALA A 443 -2.46 -16.83 -4.55
C ALA A 443 -3.19 -15.88 -5.51
N GLY A 444 -4.51 -15.78 -5.37
CA GLY A 444 -5.34 -14.91 -6.20
C GLY A 444 -4.91 -13.44 -6.15
N ALA A 445 -4.38 -12.99 -5.01
CA ALA A 445 -3.82 -11.67 -4.79
C ALA A 445 -2.57 -11.40 -5.65
N GLU A 446 -1.78 -12.43 -5.99
CA GLU A 446 -0.60 -12.29 -6.87
C GLU A 446 -0.96 -12.26 -8.35
N ARG A 447 -2.21 -12.57 -8.69
CA ARG A 447 -2.72 -12.65 -10.08
C ARG A 447 -4.01 -11.85 -10.24
N ARG A 448 -4.24 -10.84 -9.41
CA ARG A 448 -5.51 -10.12 -9.31
C ARG A 448 -5.84 -9.34 -10.58
N TYR A 449 -4.85 -8.71 -11.20
CA TYR A 449 -5.05 -7.91 -12.41
C TYR A 449 -5.25 -8.79 -13.64
N THR A 450 -4.49 -9.90 -13.73
CA THR A 450 -4.73 -10.95 -14.72
C THR A 450 -6.13 -11.55 -14.57
N SER A 451 -6.51 -11.89 -13.34
CA SER A 451 -7.83 -12.45 -13.02
C SER A 451 -8.95 -11.46 -13.31
N LEU A 452 -8.76 -10.17 -13.04
CA LEU A 452 -9.69 -9.11 -13.39
C LEU A 452 -9.89 -9.06 -14.91
N LEU A 453 -8.80 -9.02 -15.68
CA LEU A 453 -8.87 -9.04 -17.15
C LEU A 453 -9.62 -10.27 -17.66
N ASP A 454 -9.27 -11.46 -17.19
CA ASP A 454 -9.87 -12.72 -17.66
C ASP A 454 -11.35 -12.83 -17.30
N GLN A 455 -11.68 -12.56 -16.04
CA GLN A 455 -13.04 -12.76 -15.51
C GLN A 455 -13.97 -11.61 -15.91
N ARG A 456 -13.54 -10.35 -15.79
CA ARG A 456 -14.39 -9.17 -16.03
C ARG A 456 -14.37 -8.74 -17.48
N PHE A 457 -13.24 -8.86 -18.15
CA PHE A 457 -13.01 -8.30 -19.48
C PHE A 457 -12.72 -9.36 -20.55
N ALA A 458 -12.95 -10.65 -20.26
CA ALA A 458 -12.72 -11.78 -21.18
C ALA A 458 -11.28 -11.86 -21.72
N GLY A 459 -10.30 -11.45 -20.92
CA GLY A 459 -8.89 -11.47 -21.26
C GLY A 459 -8.50 -10.46 -22.35
N ARG A 460 -9.35 -9.46 -22.65
CA ARG A 460 -9.14 -8.51 -23.74
C ARG A 460 -9.12 -7.08 -23.25
N LEU A 461 -8.01 -6.38 -23.51
CA LEU A 461 -7.88 -4.94 -23.21
C LEU A 461 -8.95 -4.10 -23.92
N ALA A 462 -9.30 -4.44 -25.17
CA ALA A 462 -10.37 -3.74 -25.89
C ALA A 462 -11.74 -3.82 -25.19
N THR A 463 -12.03 -4.94 -24.51
CA THR A 463 -13.26 -5.10 -23.71
C THR A 463 -13.21 -4.21 -22.47
N ALA A 464 -12.04 -4.13 -21.81
CA ALA A 464 -11.84 -3.25 -20.66
C ALA A 464 -11.98 -1.77 -21.05
N GLN A 465 -11.39 -1.36 -22.19
CA GLN A 465 -11.53 -0.01 -22.73
C GLN A 465 -12.98 0.33 -23.04
N ALA A 466 -13.69 -0.57 -23.72
CA ALA A 466 -15.11 -0.38 -24.03
C ALA A 466 -15.94 -0.21 -22.74
N ALA A 467 -15.72 -1.05 -21.73
CA ALA A 467 -16.44 -0.96 -20.46
C ALA A 467 -16.10 0.33 -19.68
N ALA A 468 -14.83 0.73 -19.64
CA ALA A 468 -14.39 1.96 -18.98
C ALA A 468 -15.01 3.21 -19.65
N ARG A 469 -15.00 3.27 -20.98
CA ARG A 469 -15.67 4.36 -21.73
C ARG A 469 -17.19 4.33 -21.54
N ASP A 470 -17.79 3.14 -21.50
CA ASP A 470 -19.23 2.98 -21.24
C ASP A 470 -19.62 3.49 -19.85
N ALA A 471 -18.79 3.29 -18.82
CA ALA A 471 -19.01 3.88 -17.49
C ALA A 471 -19.12 5.41 -17.52
N LEU A 472 -18.26 6.06 -18.32
CA LEU A 472 -18.20 7.53 -18.41
C LEU A 472 -19.21 8.14 -19.38
N THR A 473 -19.72 7.38 -20.36
CA THR A 473 -20.53 7.92 -21.46
C THR A 473 -21.94 7.32 -21.59
N SER A 474 -22.22 6.15 -21.01
CA SER A 474 -23.50 5.48 -21.19
C SER A 474 -24.65 6.25 -20.54
N ARG A 475 -25.79 6.30 -21.23
CA ARG A 475 -27.05 6.85 -20.67
C ARG A 475 -27.51 6.06 -19.45
N ALA A 476 -27.27 4.75 -19.42
CA ALA A 476 -27.66 3.88 -18.31
C ALA A 476 -26.92 4.21 -16.99
N TRP A 477 -25.81 4.96 -17.09
CA TRP A 477 -24.98 5.35 -15.95
C TRP A 477 -25.06 6.85 -15.63
N ARG A 478 -26.00 7.58 -16.23
CA ARG A 478 -26.23 9.01 -15.95
C ARG A 478 -26.41 9.28 -14.46
N ASP A 479 -27.28 8.52 -13.80
CA ASP A 479 -27.61 8.74 -12.39
C ASP A 479 -26.45 8.35 -11.46
N VAL A 480 -25.67 7.33 -11.83
CA VAL A 480 -24.44 6.97 -11.08
C VAL A 480 -23.43 8.10 -11.14
N ARG A 481 -23.21 8.67 -12.34
CA ARG A 481 -22.29 9.80 -12.53
C ARG A 481 -22.75 11.06 -11.79
N ALA A 482 -24.03 11.38 -11.88
CA ALA A 482 -24.59 12.53 -11.15
C ALA A 482 -24.50 12.36 -9.63
N ALA A 483 -24.67 11.14 -9.12
CA ALA A 483 -24.58 10.87 -7.68
C ALA A 483 -23.14 10.92 -7.14
N LEU A 484 -22.17 10.39 -7.90
CA LEU A 484 -20.77 10.31 -7.48
C LEU A 484 -19.97 11.59 -7.76
N ALA A 485 -20.33 12.33 -8.81
CA ALA A 485 -19.61 13.49 -9.30
C ALA A 485 -20.59 14.61 -9.73
N PRO A 486 -21.36 15.18 -8.80
CA PRO A 486 -22.42 16.15 -9.11
C PRO A 486 -21.90 17.47 -9.68
N ALA A 487 -20.65 17.85 -9.37
CA ALA A 487 -20.03 19.09 -9.85
C ALA A 487 -19.50 18.99 -11.30
N VAL A 488 -19.38 17.77 -11.84
CA VAL A 488 -18.86 17.56 -13.19
C VAL A 488 -19.97 17.82 -14.22
N PRO A 489 -19.76 18.69 -15.23
CA PRO A 489 -20.73 18.93 -16.29
C PRO A 489 -20.69 17.78 -17.31
N TRP A 490 -21.26 16.63 -16.95
CA TRP A 490 -21.20 15.41 -17.74
C TRP A 490 -21.75 15.58 -19.17
N ASP A 491 -22.81 16.36 -19.35
CA ASP A 491 -23.37 16.61 -20.68
C ASP A 491 -22.42 17.43 -21.57
N GLU A 492 -21.59 18.31 -20.99
CA GLU A 492 -20.55 19.07 -21.71
C GLU A 492 -19.36 18.19 -22.06
N LEU A 493 -18.87 17.38 -21.12
CA LEU A 493 -17.76 16.46 -21.34
C LEU A 493 -18.09 15.36 -22.36
N GLN A 494 -19.36 15.01 -22.54
CA GLN A 494 -19.80 14.02 -23.52
C GLN A 494 -19.99 14.60 -24.94
N GLN A 495 -19.88 15.91 -25.12
CA GLN A 495 -19.95 16.51 -26.46
C GLN A 495 -18.74 16.10 -27.31
N PRO A 496 -18.88 16.00 -28.64
CA PRO A 496 -17.78 15.57 -29.53
C PRO A 496 -16.47 16.34 -29.33
N ALA A 497 -16.54 17.63 -28.99
CA ALA A 497 -15.37 18.49 -28.78
C ALA A 497 -14.57 18.18 -27.51
N ARG A 498 -15.17 17.52 -26.50
CA ARG A 498 -14.53 17.25 -25.19
C ARG A 498 -14.50 15.78 -24.81
N ARG A 499 -15.19 14.92 -25.57
CA ARG A 499 -15.27 13.48 -25.31
C ARG A 499 -13.90 12.80 -25.21
N THR A 500 -12.90 13.28 -25.95
CA THR A 500 -11.53 12.75 -25.94
C THR A 500 -10.94 12.70 -24.53
N VAL A 501 -11.25 13.68 -23.67
CA VAL A 501 -10.83 13.70 -22.26
C VAL A 501 -11.26 12.44 -21.52
N LEU A 502 -12.52 12.02 -21.70
CA LEU A 502 -13.07 10.83 -21.04
C LEU A 502 -12.43 9.55 -21.60
N ASP A 503 -12.15 9.53 -22.91
CA ASP A 503 -11.48 8.40 -23.55
C ASP A 503 -10.03 8.26 -23.07
N GLU A 504 -9.31 9.37 -22.90
CA GLU A 504 -7.93 9.41 -22.38
C GLU A 504 -7.83 8.92 -20.93
N ILE A 505 -8.73 9.37 -20.05
CA ILE A 505 -8.77 8.89 -18.65
C ILE A 505 -9.12 7.41 -18.59
N ALA A 506 -10.09 6.95 -19.39
CA ALA A 506 -10.45 5.54 -19.48
C ALA A 506 -9.28 4.68 -20.00
N ASP A 507 -8.55 5.16 -21.00
CA ASP A 507 -7.39 4.48 -21.54
C ASP A 507 -6.23 4.41 -20.53
N ALA A 508 -5.98 5.49 -19.79
CA ALA A 508 -4.97 5.50 -18.73
C ALA A 508 -5.27 4.44 -17.65
N PHE A 509 -6.54 4.30 -17.24
CA PHE A 509 -6.98 3.25 -16.32
C PHE A 509 -6.69 1.85 -16.87
N VAL A 510 -7.06 1.56 -18.11
CA VAL A 510 -6.83 0.24 -18.71
C VAL A 510 -5.35 -0.04 -18.90
N GLN A 511 -4.55 0.95 -19.27
CA GLN A 511 -3.10 0.81 -19.35
C GLN A 511 -2.47 0.51 -17.99
N MET A 512 -2.97 1.11 -16.90
CA MET A 512 -2.55 0.76 -15.55
C MET A 512 -2.85 -0.72 -15.25
N VAL A 513 -4.06 -1.19 -15.50
CA VAL A 513 -4.43 -2.60 -15.31
C VAL A 513 -3.57 -3.53 -16.17
N ALA A 514 -3.28 -3.16 -17.41
CA ALA A 514 -2.45 -3.94 -18.33
C ALA A 514 -1.01 -4.08 -17.82
N ARG A 515 -0.37 -2.96 -17.43
CA ARG A 515 1.00 -2.97 -16.87
C ARG A 515 1.08 -3.80 -15.60
N ARG A 516 0.07 -3.69 -14.72
CA ARG A 516 0.00 -4.50 -13.50
C ARG A 516 -0.13 -5.99 -13.80
N ALA A 517 -1.01 -6.36 -14.73
CA ALA A 517 -1.17 -7.76 -15.14
C ALA A 517 0.08 -8.34 -15.85
N GLU A 518 0.87 -7.50 -16.53
CA GLU A 518 2.16 -7.91 -17.09
C GLU A 518 3.18 -8.19 -16.00
N GLY A 519 3.26 -7.35 -14.96
CA GLY A 519 4.15 -7.56 -13.80
C GLY A 519 3.78 -8.74 -12.89
N GLU A 520 2.60 -9.33 -13.07
CA GLU A 520 2.17 -10.57 -12.39
C GLU A 520 2.66 -11.86 -13.09
N ARG A 521 3.26 -11.73 -14.29
CA ARG A 521 3.84 -12.85 -15.05
C ARG A 521 5.30 -13.04 -14.66
#